data_AF-A0A4R2IN51-F1
#
_entry.id   AF-A0A4R2IN51-F1
#
_cell.length_a   1.000
_cell.length_b   1.000
_cell.length_c   1.000
_cell.angle_alpha   90.00
_cell.angle_beta   90.00
_cell.angle_gamma   90.00
#
_symmetry.space_group_name_H-M   'P 1'
#
loop_
_entity.id
_entity.type
_entity.pdbx_description
1 polymer ?
#
loop_
_entity_poly.entity_id
_entity_poly.type
_entity_poly.pdbx_seq_one_letter_code
_entity_poly.pdbx_strand_id
1 'polypeptide(L)'
;MTFHLGYGTNGFANHRLTDALSVLADLGYTAVALTLDHHHLDPFADDLSTQVDHVRRQLARLGLRCVVETGARYLLDPYRKHFPTLVSEDVDVRVDFLRRAVRVAADLGADCVSFWSGITPSDVDSATARQRMLAGVGEVLAEADRRGVMLGLEPEPGMYVQHLAQALDLRADLGDPDRLGITLDVGHCVAVEPVDAAECVRRAAGLLVNVQLDDMRPGVHEHLEFGAGDLDLEATLAALAEVGYTGVAAVELPRHSHAAPDVARRALAALRAAMPLQVDHPWLVDAERKVRADPKAVETLFPAVGRNVGRDPLRPEADPKGLVHGTVDDLARARLLAVLAEVLPPDAFPDAVADLYRYGDDAERRGVLRGLSVLPDKATTAGVGIIEDALRTNDIRLVAAALGPFAARHLDQHAWRHGVLKCLFVGVPLGAVADLDRRTDAELLRMVSDYADERRAAGRDVPADALRMLETG
;
A
#
# COMPACT_ATOMS: atom_id res chain seq x y z
N MET A 1 10.98 1.69 -8.80
CA MET A 1 9.92 0.87 -8.14
C MET A 1 10.50 -0.51 -7.91
N THR A 2 10.39 -1.04 -6.71
CA THR A 2 10.90 -2.38 -6.39
C THR A 2 9.98 -3.50 -6.88
N PHE A 3 8.67 -3.24 -6.99
CA PHE A 3 7.63 -4.17 -7.47
C PHE A 3 6.90 -3.64 -8.71
N HIS A 4 6.10 -4.51 -9.34
CA HIS A 4 5.32 -4.20 -10.55
C HIS A 4 3.88 -3.83 -10.22
N LEU A 5 3.40 -2.71 -10.75
CA LEU A 5 1.98 -2.34 -10.67
C LEU A 5 1.18 -3.09 -11.73
N GLY A 6 0.14 -3.79 -11.32
CA GLY A 6 -0.78 -4.52 -12.19
C GLY A 6 -2.25 -4.18 -11.97
N TYR A 7 -3.10 -4.86 -12.72
CA TYR A 7 -4.56 -4.76 -12.61
C TYR A 7 -5.19 -6.16 -12.86
N GLY A 8 -6.19 -6.51 -12.07
CA GLY A 8 -6.95 -7.76 -12.16
C GLY A 8 -7.88 -7.77 -13.37
N THR A 9 -7.80 -8.79 -14.22
CA THR A 9 -8.65 -8.88 -15.41
C THR A 9 -10.13 -9.08 -15.07
N ASN A 10 -10.45 -9.52 -13.86
CA ASN A 10 -11.83 -9.54 -13.35
C ASN A 10 -12.51 -8.15 -13.33
N GLY A 11 -11.74 -7.07 -13.26
CA GLY A 11 -12.22 -5.69 -13.39
C GLY A 11 -12.37 -5.24 -14.85
N PHE A 12 -12.06 -6.10 -15.81
CA PHE A 12 -12.20 -5.92 -17.26
C PHE A 12 -13.08 -7.00 -17.90
N ALA A 13 -13.98 -7.64 -17.15
CA ALA A 13 -14.80 -8.76 -17.62
C ALA A 13 -15.71 -8.43 -18.83
N ASN A 14 -15.94 -7.15 -19.14
CA ASN A 14 -16.70 -6.71 -20.32
C ASN A 14 -15.84 -6.49 -21.58
N HIS A 15 -14.52 -6.71 -21.49
CA HIS A 15 -13.58 -6.56 -22.60
C HIS A 15 -13.01 -7.91 -23.01
N ARG A 16 -12.70 -8.09 -24.29
CA ARG A 16 -11.84 -9.21 -24.72
C ARG A 16 -10.49 -9.09 -24.03
N LEU A 17 -9.87 -10.22 -23.70
CA LEU A 17 -8.59 -10.22 -22.99
C LEU A 17 -7.52 -9.40 -23.74
N THR A 18 -7.43 -9.50 -25.06
CA THR A 18 -6.45 -8.74 -25.87
C THR A 18 -6.63 -7.22 -25.76
N ASP A 19 -7.87 -6.76 -25.67
CA ASP A 19 -8.21 -5.34 -25.56
C ASP A 19 -7.89 -4.85 -24.14
N ALA A 20 -8.26 -5.63 -23.11
CA ALA A 20 -7.93 -5.34 -21.73
C ALA A 20 -6.41 -5.21 -21.51
N LEU A 21 -5.62 -6.18 -21.99
CA LEU A 21 -4.16 -6.15 -21.87
C LEU A 21 -3.55 -4.92 -22.58
N SER A 22 -4.06 -4.57 -23.76
CA SER A 22 -3.57 -3.40 -24.51
C SER A 22 -3.89 -2.09 -23.77
N VAL A 23 -5.12 -1.94 -23.26
CA VAL A 23 -5.51 -0.76 -22.46
C VAL A 23 -4.64 -0.62 -21.21
N LEU A 24 -4.40 -1.72 -20.48
CA LEU A 24 -3.57 -1.70 -19.28
C LEU A 24 -2.12 -1.29 -19.59
N ALA A 25 -1.53 -1.85 -20.65
CA ALA A 25 -0.19 -1.48 -21.09
C ALA A 25 -0.11 0.00 -21.53
N ASP A 26 -1.09 0.49 -22.29
CA ASP A 26 -1.16 1.88 -22.76
C ASP A 26 -1.30 2.89 -21.61
N LEU A 27 -2.00 2.53 -20.53
CA LEU A 27 -2.07 3.34 -19.30
C LEU A 27 -0.74 3.36 -18.53
N GLY A 28 0.12 2.37 -18.76
CA GLY A 28 1.42 2.22 -18.13
C GLY A 28 1.44 1.27 -16.93
N TYR A 29 0.52 0.31 -16.86
CA TYR A 29 0.69 -0.88 -16.01
C TYR A 29 1.81 -1.76 -16.56
N THR A 30 2.47 -2.50 -15.65
CA THR A 30 3.62 -3.37 -15.99
C THR A 30 3.37 -4.83 -15.65
N ALA A 31 2.20 -5.13 -15.09
CA ALA A 31 1.76 -6.48 -14.77
C ALA A 31 0.25 -6.62 -14.95
N VAL A 32 -0.21 -7.87 -14.94
CA VAL A 32 -1.63 -8.24 -14.93
C VAL A 32 -1.86 -9.37 -13.94
N ALA A 33 -2.97 -9.29 -13.22
CA ALA A 33 -3.53 -10.41 -12.50
C ALA A 33 -4.59 -11.08 -13.39
N LEU A 34 -4.19 -12.16 -14.05
CA LEU A 34 -5.03 -12.85 -15.03
C LEU A 34 -5.97 -13.82 -14.30
N THR A 35 -7.24 -13.45 -14.21
CA THR A 35 -8.27 -14.34 -13.70
C THR A 35 -8.62 -15.39 -14.76
N LEU A 36 -8.46 -16.67 -14.43
CA LEU A 36 -8.92 -17.77 -15.30
C LEU A 36 -10.43 -17.89 -15.19
N ASP A 37 -11.16 -17.58 -16.27
CA ASP A 37 -12.61 -17.61 -16.33
C ASP A 37 -13.13 -18.04 -17.70
N HIS A 38 -14.45 -18.11 -17.86
CA HIS A 38 -15.10 -18.53 -19.11
C HIS A 38 -14.95 -17.51 -20.26
N HIS A 39 -14.49 -16.29 -20.01
CA HIS A 39 -14.43 -15.21 -21.00
C HIS A 39 -13.01 -14.91 -21.49
N HIS A 40 -12.05 -14.76 -20.59
CA HIS A 40 -10.68 -14.37 -20.87
C HIS A 40 -9.77 -15.56 -21.16
N LEU A 41 -9.77 -16.57 -20.30
CA LEU A 41 -8.96 -17.78 -20.49
C LEU A 41 -9.59 -18.96 -19.73
N ASP A 42 -10.35 -19.77 -20.45
CA ASP A 42 -11.08 -20.90 -19.86
C ASP A 42 -10.17 -22.12 -19.69
N PRO A 43 -9.85 -22.54 -18.46
CA PRO A 43 -8.97 -23.68 -18.18
C PRO A 43 -9.56 -25.05 -18.57
N PHE A 44 -10.82 -25.08 -19.01
CA PHE A 44 -11.51 -26.29 -19.48
C PHE A 44 -11.74 -26.32 -21.00
N ALA A 45 -11.33 -25.27 -21.72
CA ALA A 45 -11.46 -25.24 -23.18
C ALA A 45 -10.60 -26.31 -23.87
N ASP A 46 -11.16 -26.94 -24.93
CA ASP A 46 -10.47 -27.96 -25.73
C ASP A 46 -9.20 -27.43 -26.40
N ASP A 47 -9.17 -26.13 -26.72
CA ASP A 47 -8.05 -25.45 -27.37
C ASP A 47 -7.17 -24.63 -26.40
N LEU A 48 -7.27 -24.88 -25.09
CA LEU A 48 -6.56 -24.14 -24.03
C LEU A 48 -5.07 -23.92 -24.33
N SER A 49 -4.34 -24.95 -24.79
CA SER A 49 -2.91 -24.83 -25.10
C SER A 49 -2.63 -23.74 -26.14
N THR A 50 -3.48 -23.63 -27.17
CA THR A 50 -3.35 -22.58 -28.20
C THR A 50 -3.66 -21.21 -27.63
N GLN A 51 -4.68 -21.12 -26.76
CA GLN A 51 -5.05 -19.86 -26.10
C GLN A 51 -3.94 -19.38 -25.16
N VAL A 52 -3.39 -20.25 -24.33
CA VAL A 52 -2.26 -19.96 -23.42
C VAL A 52 -1.05 -19.45 -24.22
N ASP A 53 -0.71 -20.11 -25.32
CA ASP A 53 0.38 -19.68 -26.19
C ASP A 53 0.14 -18.30 -26.81
N HIS A 54 -1.12 -18.00 -27.16
CA HIS A 54 -1.51 -16.68 -27.64
C HIS A 54 -1.34 -15.62 -26.54
N VAL A 55 -1.87 -15.88 -25.34
CA VAL A 55 -1.78 -14.97 -24.19
C VAL A 55 -0.32 -14.72 -23.81
N ARG A 56 0.50 -15.76 -23.71
CA ARG A 56 1.94 -15.64 -23.44
C ARG A 56 2.65 -14.72 -24.43
N ARG A 57 2.37 -14.85 -25.73
CA ARG A 57 2.93 -13.96 -26.76
C ARG A 57 2.45 -12.51 -26.61
N GLN A 58 1.19 -12.30 -26.22
CA GLN A 58 0.66 -10.96 -25.97
C GLN A 58 1.32 -10.31 -24.75
N LEU A 59 1.42 -11.03 -23.63
CA LEU A 59 2.10 -10.56 -22.41
C LEU A 59 3.55 -10.17 -22.71
N ALA A 60 4.30 -11.03 -23.42
CA ALA A 60 5.67 -10.75 -23.82
C ALA A 60 5.79 -9.53 -24.75
N ARG A 61 4.88 -9.39 -25.72
CA ARG A 61 4.83 -8.23 -26.64
C ARG A 61 4.57 -6.91 -25.90
N LEU A 62 3.71 -6.95 -24.89
CA LEU A 62 3.31 -5.78 -24.10
C LEU A 62 4.24 -5.51 -22.91
N GLY A 63 5.19 -6.42 -22.62
CA GLY A 63 6.07 -6.31 -21.47
C GLY A 63 5.35 -6.45 -20.12
N LEU A 64 4.23 -7.18 -20.08
CA LEU A 64 3.43 -7.39 -18.88
C LEU A 64 3.88 -8.65 -18.14
N ARG A 65 4.24 -8.48 -16.86
CA ARG A 65 4.37 -9.60 -15.91
C ARG A 65 3.00 -10.17 -15.56
N CYS A 66 2.91 -11.43 -15.13
CA CYS A 66 1.63 -12.09 -14.92
C CYS A 66 1.59 -12.84 -13.59
N VAL A 67 0.49 -12.69 -12.86
CA VAL A 67 0.03 -13.65 -11.85
C VAL A 67 -1.26 -14.29 -12.34
N VAL A 68 -1.51 -15.54 -11.96
CA VAL A 68 -2.75 -16.25 -12.31
C VAL A 68 -3.67 -16.27 -11.09
N GLU A 69 -4.93 -15.91 -11.29
CA GLU A 69 -5.94 -15.89 -10.23
C GLU A 69 -7.06 -16.90 -10.50
N THR A 70 -7.63 -17.41 -9.42
CA THR A 70 -8.62 -18.50 -9.44
C THR A 70 -9.98 -18.08 -8.86
N GLY A 71 -10.25 -16.77 -8.88
CA GLY A 71 -11.45 -16.11 -8.31
C GLY A 71 -12.65 -15.99 -9.25
N ALA A 72 -12.64 -16.64 -10.41
CA ALA A 72 -13.73 -16.56 -11.39
C ALA A 72 -15.08 -17.00 -10.82
N ARG A 73 -16.11 -16.19 -11.08
CA ARG A 73 -17.47 -16.47 -10.66
C ARG A 73 -18.10 -17.49 -11.60
N TYR A 74 -18.75 -18.49 -11.00
CA TYR A 74 -19.53 -19.51 -11.71
C TYR A 74 -18.77 -20.39 -12.70
N LEU A 75 -17.42 -20.43 -12.64
CA LEU A 75 -16.61 -21.23 -13.55
C LEU A 75 -16.85 -22.74 -13.39
N LEU A 76 -16.95 -23.21 -12.13
CA LEU A 76 -17.13 -24.63 -11.81
C LEU A 76 -18.60 -25.01 -11.60
N ASP A 77 -19.45 -24.03 -11.25
CA ASP A 77 -20.88 -24.22 -11.01
C ASP A 77 -21.66 -23.00 -11.54
N PRO A 78 -22.59 -23.17 -12.50
CA PRO A 78 -23.33 -22.06 -13.10
C PRO A 78 -24.36 -21.40 -12.17
N TYR A 79 -24.69 -22.02 -11.04
CA TYR A 79 -25.70 -21.55 -10.08
C TYR A 79 -25.08 -21.01 -8.79
N ARG A 80 -23.96 -21.57 -8.36
CA ARG A 80 -23.31 -21.26 -7.07
C ARG A 80 -21.99 -20.55 -7.31
N LYS A 81 -21.91 -19.30 -6.88
CA LYS A 81 -20.69 -18.49 -6.97
C LYS A 81 -19.53 -19.22 -6.30
N HIS A 82 -18.46 -19.43 -7.06
CA HIS A 82 -17.19 -20.02 -6.65
C HIS A 82 -17.21 -21.46 -6.12
N PHE A 83 -18.36 -22.12 -6.13
CA PHE A 83 -18.49 -23.50 -5.67
C PHE A 83 -18.05 -24.50 -6.76
N PRO A 84 -17.46 -25.65 -6.42
CA PRO A 84 -17.01 -26.08 -5.09
C PRO A 84 -15.69 -25.41 -4.65
N THR A 85 -15.46 -25.43 -3.34
CA THR A 85 -14.28 -24.85 -2.68
C THR A 85 -13.39 -25.92 -2.04
N LEU A 86 -12.25 -25.54 -1.45
CA LEU A 86 -11.35 -26.49 -0.78
C LEU A 86 -11.93 -27.09 0.51
N VAL A 87 -13.02 -26.52 1.03
CA VAL A 87 -13.72 -27.01 2.23
C VAL A 87 -15.10 -27.62 1.91
N SER A 88 -15.47 -27.67 0.63
CA SER A 88 -16.71 -28.30 0.15
C SER A 88 -16.59 -29.82 0.04
N GLU A 89 -17.71 -30.54 -0.11
CA GLU A 89 -17.70 -32.00 -0.29
C GLU A 89 -17.01 -32.42 -1.59
N ASP A 90 -17.30 -31.71 -2.70
CA ASP A 90 -16.73 -31.96 -4.03
C ASP A 90 -15.34 -31.31 -4.21
N VAL A 91 -14.46 -31.46 -3.22
CA VAL A 91 -13.12 -30.84 -3.19
C VAL A 91 -12.27 -31.20 -4.41
N ASP A 92 -12.42 -32.41 -4.95
CA ASP A 92 -11.65 -32.92 -6.10
C ASP A 92 -11.82 -32.05 -7.35
N VAL A 93 -13.02 -31.46 -7.56
CA VAL A 93 -13.29 -30.57 -8.70
C VAL A 93 -12.51 -29.26 -8.54
N ARG A 94 -12.44 -28.71 -7.33
CA ARG A 94 -11.64 -27.51 -7.03
C ARG A 94 -10.16 -27.80 -7.16
N VAL A 95 -9.70 -28.96 -6.68
CA VAL A 95 -8.29 -29.38 -6.81
C VAL A 95 -7.89 -29.56 -8.27
N ASP A 96 -8.72 -30.18 -9.13
CA ASP A 96 -8.44 -30.28 -10.56
C ASP A 96 -8.31 -28.87 -11.21
N PHE A 97 -9.21 -27.95 -10.88
CA PHE A 97 -9.11 -26.57 -11.35
C PHE A 97 -7.79 -25.91 -10.92
N LEU A 98 -7.42 -25.99 -9.64
CA LEU A 98 -6.17 -25.40 -9.16
C LEU A 98 -4.93 -26.04 -9.81
N ARG A 99 -4.95 -27.36 -10.05
CA ARG A 99 -3.87 -28.03 -10.80
C ARG A 99 -3.82 -27.60 -12.26
N ARG A 100 -4.96 -27.30 -12.90
CA ARG A 100 -5.01 -26.68 -14.24
C ARG A 100 -4.42 -25.28 -14.20
N ALA A 101 -4.77 -24.47 -13.20
CA ALA A 101 -4.23 -23.13 -13.01
C ALA A 101 -2.71 -23.16 -12.86
N VAL A 102 -2.15 -24.12 -12.11
CA VAL A 102 -0.70 -24.34 -12.02
C VAL A 102 -0.06 -24.65 -13.37
N ARG A 103 -0.68 -25.53 -14.19
CA ARG A 103 -0.18 -25.82 -15.53
C ARG A 103 -0.22 -24.60 -16.45
N VAL A 104 -1.32 -23.85 -16.42
CA VAL A 104 -1.48 -22.60 -17.17
C VAL A 104 -0.44 -21.56 -16.72
N ALA A 105 -0.22 -21.38 -15.42
CA ALA A 105 0.79 -20.48 -14.88
C ALA A 105 2.20 -20.85 -15.34
N ALA A 106 2.55 -22.14 -15.31
CA ALA A 106 3.83 -22.63 -15.81
C ALA A 106 4.03 -22.30 -17.30
N ASP A 107 3.01 -22.57 -18.12
CA ASP A 107 3.05 -22.34 -19.55
C ASP A 107 3.09 -20.84 -19.90
N LEU A 108 2.40 -19.98 -19.12
CA LEU A 108 2.45 -18.53 -19.27
C LEU A 108 3.78 -17.91 -18.78
N GLY A 109 4.51 -18.60 -17.90
CA GLY A 109 5.62 -18.02 -17.15
C GLY A 109 5.14 -17.01 -16.09
N ALA A 110 3.99 -17.28 -15.47
CA ALA A 110 3.45 -16.45 -14.40
C ALA A 110 4.23 -16.61 -13.09
N ASP A 111 4.27 -15.57 -12.27
CA ASP A 111 5.01 -15.56 -11.01
C ASP A 111 4.42 -16.53 -9.98
N CYS A 112 3.08 -16.59 -9.91
CA CYS A 112 2.37 -17.46 -8.99
C CYS A 112 0.94 -17.75 -9.46
N VAL A 113 0.29 -18.70 -8.76
CA VAL A 113 -1.16 -18.91 -8.75
C VAL A 113 -1.72 -18.46 -7.40
N SER A 114 -2.61 -17.46 -7.41
CA SER A 114 -3.38 -17.05 -6.23
C SER A 114 -4.64 -17.90 -6.06
N PHE A 115 -4.91 -18.34 -4.83
CA PHE A 115 -6.10 -19.10 -4.47
C PHE A 115 -6.52 -18.86 -3.02
N TRP A 116 -7.78 -19.15 -2.72
CA TRP A 116 -8.40 -19.00 -1.40
C TRP A 116 -9.06 -20.32 -0.93
N SER A 117 -9.45 -20.40 0.34
CA SER A 117 -10.00 -21.62 0.96
C SER A 117 -11.47 -21.90 0.65
N GLY A 118 -12.28 -20.85 0.70
CA GLY A 118 -13.73 -20.89 0.51
C GLY A 118 -14.49 -20.78 1.82
N ILE A 119 -15.78 -20.46 1.71
CA ILE A 119 -16.71 -20.43 2.84
C ILE A 119 -16.96 -21.87 3.31
N THR A 120 -16.83 -22.09 4.62
CA THR A 120 -17.18 -23.37 5.25
C THR A 120 -18.69 -23.60 5.13
N PRO A 121 -19.14 -24.69 4.48
CA PRO A 121 -20.56 -25.04 4.46
C PRO A 121 -21.10 -25.23 5.88
N SER A 122 -22.35 -24.83 6.13
CA SER A 122 -22.95 -24.82 7.47
C SER A 122 -23.08 -26.21 8.12
N ASP A 123 -23.05 -27.25 7.29
CA ASP A 123 -23.14 -28.67 7.66
C ASP A 123 -21.77 -29.34 7.83
N VAL A 124 -20.66 -28.60 7.62
CA VAL A 124 -19.30 -29.11 7.74
C VAL A 124 -18.67 -28.61 9.03
N ASP A 125 -18.21 -29.53 9.89
CA ASP A 125 -17.48 -29.18 11.10
C ASP A 125 -16.02 -28.74 10.81
N SER A 126 -15.42 -28.03 11.77
CA SER A 126 -14.07 -27.46 11.61
C SER A 126 -12.99 -28.53 11.37
N ALA A 127 -13.16 -29.74 11.92
CA ALA A 127 -12.18 -30.82 11.74
C ALA A 127 -12.20 -31.36 10.30
N THR A 128 -13.41 -31.53 9.76
CA THR A 128 -13.64 -31.95 8.38
C THR A 128 -13.16 -30.88 7.40
N ALA A 129 -13.48 -29.60 7.65
CA ALA A 129 -12.98 -28.48 6.86
C ALA A 129 -11.44 -28.44 6.84
N ARG A 130 -10.81 -28.60 8.01
CA ARG A 130 -9.34 -28.67 8.13
C ARG A 130 -8.75 -29.83 7.33
N GLN A 131 -9.33 -31.02 7.45
CA GLN A 131 -8.88 -32.21 6.74
C GLN A 131 -8.94 -32.00 5.22
N ARG A 132 -10.07 -31.47 4.71
CA ARG A 132 -10.25 -31.18 3.29
C ARG A 132 -9.27 -30.13 2.78
N MET A 133 -9.09 -29.04 3.54
CA MET A 133 -8.14 -27.97 3.20
C MET A 133 -6.71 -28.51 3.10
N LEU A 134 -6.22 -29.23 4.11
CA LEU A 134 -4.85 -29.75 4.12
C LEU A 134 -4.61 -30.77 3.01
N ALA A 135 -5.55 -31.70 2.80
CA ALA A 135 -5.44 -32.70 1.73
C ALA A 135 -5.44 -32.03 0.34
N GLY A 136 -6.39 -31.13 0.08
CA GLY A 136 -6.52 -30.45 -1.20
C GLY A 136 -5.32 -29.56 -1.52
N VAL A 137 -4.84 -28.77 -0.56
CA VAL A 137 -3.63 -27.94 -0.76
C VAL A 137 -2.40 -28.82 -0.98
N GLY A 138 -2.27 -29.95 -0.27
CA GLY A 138 -1.18 -30.91 -0.48
C GLY A 138 -1.13 -31.46 -1.91
N GLU A 139 -2.28 -31.76 -2.52
CA GLU A 139 -2.34 -32.21 -3.91
C GLU A 139 -1.95 -31.13 -4.92
N VAL A 140 -2.37 -29.88 -4.70
CA VAL A 140 -2.02 -28.75 -5.56
C VAL A 140 -0.53 -28.42 -5.42
N LEU A 141 0.01 -28.43 -4.20
CA LEU A 141 1.44 -28.28 -3.92
C LEU A 141 2.28 -29.30 -4.68
N ALA A 142 1.86 -30.57 -4.71
CA ALA A 142 2.58 -31.59 -5.46
C ALA A 142 2.64 -31.29 -6.98
N GLU A 143 1.62 -30.66 -7.56
CA GLU A 143 1.69 -30.17 -8.95
C GLU A 143 2.57 -28.92 -9.07
N ALA A 144 2.47 -28.00 -8.13
CA ALA A 144 3.28 -26.78 -8.09
C ALA A 144 4.78 -27.09 -8.03
N ASP A 145 5.19 -28.06 -7.20
CA ASP A 145 6.57 -28.54 -7.11
C ASP A 145 7.06 -29.16 -8.42
N ARG A 146 6.24 -29.99 -9.06
CA ARG A 146 6.58 -30.59 -10.36
C ARG A 146 6.80 -29.55 -11.46
N ARG A 147 6.10 -28.42 -11.38
CA ARG A 147 6.13 -27.36 -12.40
C ARG A 147 7.03 -26.18 -12.02
N GLY A 148 7.51 -26.13 -10.78
CA GLY A 148 8.28 -24.99 -10.26
C GLY A 148 7.47 -23.71 -10.12
N VAL A 149 6.15 -23.81 -9.92
CA VAL A 149 5.23 -22.66 -9.80
C VAL A 149 5.01 -22.33 -8.33
N MET A 150 4.96 -21.04 -8.00
CA MET A 150 4.62 -20.57 -6.66
C MET A 150 3.10 -20.53 -6.46
N LEU A 151 2.63 -20.92 -5.28
CA LEU A 151 1.24 -20.74 -4.86
C LEU A 151 1.14 -19.59 -3.84
N GLY A 152 0.13 -18.74 -3.98
CA GLY A 152 -0.23 -17.73 -2.99
C GLY A 152 -1.57 -18.07 -2.36
N LEU A 153 -1.57 -18.40 -1.06
CA LEU A 153 -2.81 -18.53 -0.30
C LEU A 153 -3.29 -17.15 0.13
N GLU A 154 -4.52 -16.84 -0.24
CA GLU A 154 -5.21 -15.59 0.07
C GLU A 154 -6.16 -15.79 1.27
N PRO A 155 -5.95 -15.08 2.40
CA PRO A 155 -6.98 -14.93 3.42
C PRO A 155 -8.12 -14.04 2.91
N GLU A 156 -9.37 -14.50 3.04
CA GLU A 156 -10.53 -13.79 2.49
C GLU A 156 -11.67 -13.66 3.54
N PRO A 157 -12.26 -12.46 3.72
CA PRO A 157 -13.33 -12.23 4.69
C PRO A 157 -14.52 -13.19 4.54
N GLY A 158 -14.86 -13.89 5.62
CA GLY A 158 -15.95 -14.87 5.67
C GLY A 158 -15.57 -16.29 5.22
N MET A 159 -14.32 -16.54 4.83
CA MET A 159 -13.84 -17.86 4.44
C MET A 159 -13.22 -18.65 5.62
N TYR A 160 -12.96 -19.95 5.39
CA TYR A 160 -12.29 -20.82 6.37
C TYR A 160 -10.91 -20.27 6.80
N VAL A 161 -10.14 -19.74 5.85
CA VAL A 161 -8.94 -18.94 6.09
C VAL A 161 -9.32 -17.48 5.84
N GLN A 162 -9.60 -16.76 6.91
CA GLN A 162 -10.01 -15.36 6.88
C GLN A 162 -8.85 -14.41 7.20
N HIS A 163 -8.00 -14.80 8.16
CA HIS A 163 -6.92 -13.96 8.66
C HIS A 163 -5.55 -14.44 8.20
N LEU A 164 -4.60 -13.52 8.05
CA LEU A 164 -3.19 -13.79 7.77
C LEU A 164 -2.62 -14.81 8.75
N ALA A 165 -2.91 -14.68 10.04
CA ALA A 165 -2.46 -15.65 11.04
C ALA A 165 -2.93 -17.09 10.75
N GLN A 166 -4.17 -17.26 10.27
CA GLN A 166 -4.71 -18.57 9.91
C GLN A 166 -4.03 -19.15 8.66
N ALA A 167 -3.65 -18.30 7.69
CA ALA A 167 -2.90 -18.74 6.53
C ALA A 167 -1.48 -19.20 6.90
N LEU A 168 -0.83 -18.48 7.83
CA LEU A 168 0.49 -18.87 8.36
C LEU A 168 0.42 -20.18 9.17
N ASP A 169 -0.61 -20.35 10.00
CA ASP A 169 -0.84 -21.59 10.74
C ASP A 169 -1.08 -22.78 9.79
N LEU A 170 -1.90 -22.60 8.75
CA LEU A 170 -2.14 -23.63 7.74
C LEU A 170 -0.84 -24.01 7.00
N ARG A 171 0.01 -23.02 6.69
CA ARG A 171 1.31 -23.27 6.07
C ARG A 171 2.23 -24.08 6.99
N ALA A 172 2.27 -23.75 8.28
CA ALA A 172 3.03 -24.51 9.28
C ALA A 172 2.50 -25.95 9.43
N ASP A 173 1.18 -26.14 9.42
CA ASP A 173 0.53 -27.45 9.43
C ASP A 173 0.92 -28.34 8.23
N LEU A 174 1.23 -27.72 7.09
CA LEU A 174 1.73 -28.37 5.87
C LEU A 174 3.24 -28.58 5.87
N GLY A 175 3.95 -28.19 6.94
CA GLY A 175 5.39 -28.33 7.07
C GLY A 175 6.20 -27.25 6.38
N ASP A 176 5.66 -26.03 6.31
CA ASP A 176 6.34 -24.84 5.77
C ASP A 176 6.89 -24.97 4.34
N PRO A 177 6.08 -25.44 3.36
CA PRO A 177 6.58 -25.71 2.01
C PRO A 177 7.11 -24.46 1.30
N ASP A 178 8.22 -24.62 0.56
CA ASP A 178 8.90 -23.53 -0.16
C ASP A 178 8.03 -22.91 -1.27
N ARG A 179 7.10 -23.67 -1.85
CA ARG A 179 6.22 -23.24 -2.94
C ARG A 179 4.87 -22.70 -2.48
N LEU A 180 4.67 -22.50 -1.18
CA LEU A 180 3.48 -21.86 -0.63
C LEU A 180 3.85 -20.55 0.07
N GLY A 181 3.51 -19.44 -0.58
CA GLY A 181 3.54 -18.10 0.00
C GLY A 181 2.14 -17.56 0.25
N ILE A 182 2.07 -16.25 0.43
CA ILE A 182 0.85 -15.51 0.73
C ILE A 182 0.52 -14.58 -0.44
N THR A 183 -0.73 -14.65 -0.90
CA THR A 183 -1.35 -13.53 -1.59
C THR A 183 -1.98 -12.64 -0.53
N LEU A 184 -1.56 -11.39 -0.43
CA LEU A 184 -2.13 -10.46 0.53
C LEU A 184 -3.03 -9.46 -0.18
N ASP A 185 -4.33 -9.53 0.04
CA ASP A 185 -5.26 -8.48 -0.31
C ASP A 185 -5.28 -7.44 0.83
N VAL A 186 -4.93 -6.20 0.50
CA VAL A 186 -4.77 -5.13 1.50
C VAL A 186 -6.11 -4.55 1.93
N GLY A 187 -7.14 -4.61 1.09
CA GLY A 187 -8.52 -4.28 1.45
C GLY A 187 -9.08 -5.28 2.44
N HIS A 188 -8.82 -6.58 2.25
CA HIS A 188 -9.18 -7.63 3.22
C HIS A 188 -8.53 -7.37 4.59
N CYS A 189 -7.27 -6.91 4.62
CA CYS A 189 -6.64 -6.49 5.86
C CYS A 189 -7.46 -5.41 6.58
N VAL A 190 -7.87 -4.36 5.86
CA VAL A 190 -8.73 -3.29 6.44
C VAL A 190 -10.06 -3.84 6.94
N ALA A 191 -10.65 -4.79 6.21
CA ALA A 191 -11.96 -5.34 6.54
C ALA A 191 -11.96 -6.21 7.82
N VAL A 192 -10.94 -7.05 8.02
CA VAL A 192 -10.98 -8.08 9.08
C VAL A 192 -9.74 -8.18 9.98
N GLU A 193 -8.59 -7.63 9.62
CA GLU A 193 -7.39 -7.78 10.45
C GLU A 193 -7.43 -6.86 11.69
N PRO A 194 -6.85 -7.29 12.82
CA PRO A 194 -6.78 -6.48 14.02
C PRO A 194 -5.70 -5.39 13.94
N VAL A 195 -4.95 -5.32 12.83
CA VAL A 195 -3.88 -4.37 12.55
C VAL A 195 -4.04 -3.81 11.14
N ASP A 196 -3.38 -2.69 10.85
CA ASP A 196 -3.44 -2.10 9.52
C ASP A 196 -2.75 -2.96 8.43
N ALA A 197 -3.05 -2.64 7.17
CA ALA A 197 -2.51 -3.36 6.02
C ALA A 197 -0.98 -3.29 5.92
N ALA A 198 -0.37 -2.16 6.32
CA ALA A 198 1.09 -2.00 6.33
C ALA A 198 1.76 -2.97 7.33
N GLU A 199 1.14 -3.21 8.48
CA GLU A 199 1.59 -4.19 9.46
C GLU A 199 1.39 -5.63 8.97
N CYS A 200 0.28 -5.93 8.29
CA CYS A 200 0.11 -7.23 7.62
C CYS A 200 1.19 -7.49 6.57
N VAL A 201 1.57 -6.47 5.78
CA VAL A 201 2.70 -6.56 4.84
C VAL A 201 3.99 -6.92 5.56
N ARG A 202 4.31 -6.24 6.68
CA ARG A 202 5.51 -6.54 7.48
C ARG A 202 5.49 -7.95 8.06
N ARG A 203 4.34 -8.43 8.53
CA ARG A 203 4.18 -9.79 9.07
C ARG A 203 4.31 -10.88 8.01
N ALA A 204 3.88 -10.61 6.78
CA ALA A 204 4.01 -11.51 5.65
C ALA A 204 5.36 -11.36 4.91
N ALA A 205 6.28 -10.52 5.41
CA ALA A 205 7.56 -10.26 4.77
C ALA A 205 8.33 -11.56 4.50
N GLY A 206 8.88 -11.67 3.28
CA GLY A 206 9.56 -12.88 2.80
C GLY A 206 8.64 -14.02 2.34
N LEU A 207 7.34 -13.97 2.64
CA LEU A 207 6.34 -14.94 2.17
C LEU A 207 5.38 -14.36 1.12
N LEU A 208 5.36 -13.03 0.92
CA LEU A 208 4.54 -12.38 -0.09
C LEU A 208 4.94 -12.82 -1.51
N VAL A 209 3.96 -13.36 -2.25
CA VAL A 209 4.14 -13.78 -3.65
C VAL A 209 3.23 -13.00 -4.62
N ASN A 210 2.12 -12.48 -4.11
CA ASN A 210 1.21 -11.57 -4.81
C ASN A 210 0.60 -10.58 -3.81
N VAL A 211 0.24 -9.40 -4.28
CA VAL A 211 -0.49 -8.40 -3.50
C VAL A 211 -1.67 -7.90 -4.32
N GLN A 212 -2.87 -7.93 -3.74
CA GLN A 212 -4.06 -7.32 -4.33
C GLN A 212 -4.29 -5.96 -3.67
N LEU A 213 -4.60 -4.96 -4.50
CA LEU A 213 -4.70 -3.57 -4.13
C LEU A 213 -6.10 -3.03 -4.44
N ASP A 214 -6.83 -2.70 -3.40
CA ASP A 214 -8.14 -2.10 -3.43
C ASP A 214 -8.39 -1.39 -2.11
N ASP A 215 -9.56 -0.78 -1.96
CA ASP A 215 -9.93 -0.09 -0.73
C ASP A 215 -11.16 -0.76 -0.11
N MET A 216 -11.26 -0.78 1.21
CA MET A 216 -12.37 -1.39 1.94
C MET A 216 -12.66 -0.61 3.23
N ARG A 217 -13.78 -0.95 3.89
CA ARG A 217 -14.14 -0.41 5.20
C ARG A 217 -14.09 -1.51 6.26
N PRO A 218 -13.74 -1.19 7.52
CA PRO A 218 -13.75 -2.15 8.61
C PRO A 218 -15.08 -2.91 8.73
N GLY A 219 -15.01 -4.23 8.78
CA GLY A 219 -16.17 -5.12 8.91
C GLY A 219 -17.01 -5.30 7.64
N VAL A 220 -16.61 -4.72 6.49
CA VAL A 220 -17.37 -4.80 5.23
C VAL A 220 -16.48 -5.37 4.13
N HIS A 221 -16.86 -6.53 3.59
CA HIS A 221 -16.21 -7.13 2.43
C HIS A 221 -16.80 -6.54 1.13
N GLU A 222 -16.29 -5.37 0.73
CA GLU A 222 -16.64 -4.68 -0.51
C GLU A 222 -15.39 -4.01 -1.10
N HIS A 223 -14.93 -4.47 -2.27
CA HIS A 223 -13.83 -3.85 -3.00
C HIS A 223 -14.24 -2.48 -3.57
N LEU A 224 -13.57 -1.41 -3.14
CA LEU A 224 -13.81 -0.02 -3.51
C LEU A 224 -12.60 0.58 -4.24
N GLU A 225 -12.83 1.60 -5.06
CA GLU A 225 -11.73 2.43 -5.60
C GLU A 225 -10.97 3.14 -4.47
N PHE A 226 -9.67 3.38 -4.64
CA PHE A 226 -8.85 4.07 -3.64
C PHE A 226 -9.43 5.44 -3.24
N GLY A 227 -9.50 5.68 -1.93
CA GLY A 227 -10.07 6.89 -1.33
C GLY A 227 -11.57 6.81 -1.04
N ALA A 228 -12.22 5.67 -1.31
CA ALA A 228 -13.61 5.44 -0.93
C ALA A 228 -13.77 4.55 0.32
N GLY A 229 -12.69 3.89 0.74
CA GLY A 229 -12.57 3.15 1.99
C GLY A 229 -11.57 3.80 2.95
N ASP A 230 -11.00 2.98 3.83
CA ASP A 230 -10.15 3.40 4.96
C ASP A 230 -8.71 2.87 4.84
N LEU A 231 -8.28 2.38 3.67
CA LEU A 231 -6.90 1.94 3.45
C LEU A 231 -5.93 3.14 3.50
N ASP A 232 -4.92 3.05 4.37
CA ASP A 232 -3.72 3.88 4.26
C ASP A 232 -2.83 3.37 3.12
N LEU A 233 -3.14 3.81 1.90
CA LEU A 233 -2.45 3.39 0.68
C LEU A 233 -0.97 3.78 0.69
N GLU A 234 -0.63 4.97 1.21
CA GLU A 234 0.75 5.45 1.28
C GLU A 234 1.59 4.57 2.20
N ALA A 235 1.11 4.31 3.43
CA ALA A 235 1.81 3.46 4.38
C ALA A 235 1.93 2.01 3.86
N THR A 236 0.89 1.51 3.18
CA THR A 236 0.89 0.16 2.61
C THR A 236 1.93 0.00 1.50
N LEU A 237 1.99 0.94 0.54
CA LEU A 237 3.01 0.92 -0.52
C LEU A 237 4.42 1.14 0.04
N ALA A 238 4.55 1.97 1.09
CA ALA A 238 5.80 2.14 1.82
C ALA A 238 6.27 0.84 2.48
N ALA A 239 5.37 0.11 3.14
CA ALA A 239 5.67 -1.19 3.75
C ALA A 239 6.12 -2.22 2.70
N LEU A 240 5.50 -2.24 1.51
CA LEU A 240 5.95 -3.13 0.42
C LEU A 240 7.38 -2.82 -0.02
N ALA A 241 7.74 -1.54 -0.12
CA ALA A 241 9.10 -1.13 -0.45
C ALA A 241 10.07 -1.44 0.70
N GLU A 242 9.67 -1.22 1.95
CA GLU A 242 10.43 -1.50 3.17
C GLU A 242 10.82 -2.98 3.27
N VAL A 243 9.87 -3.90 3.05
CA VAL A 243 10.11 -5.35 3.11
C VAL A 243 10.81 -5.90 1.87
N GLY A 244 11.17 -5.02 0.91
CA GLY A 244 11.84 -5.40 -0.32
C GLY A 244 10.98 -6.24 -1.26
N TYR A 245 9.66 -6.05 -1.27
CA TYR A 245 8.77 -6.75 -2.19
C TYR A 245 9.10 -6.39 -3.64
N THR A 246 9.21 -7.43 -4.49
CA THR A 246 9.54 -7.30 -5.92
C THR A 246 8.56 -7.99 -6.86
N GLY A 247 7.46 -8.53 -6.32
CA GLY A 247 6.43 -9.23 -7.10
C GLY A 247 5.45 -8.28 -7.78
N VAL A 248 4.23 -8.78 -8.01
CA VAL A 248 3.12 -8.02 -8.59
C VAL A 248 2.24 -7.47 -7.46
N ALA A 249 1.90 -6.19 -7.54
CA ALA A 249 0.86 -5.56 -6.74
C ALA A 249 -0.24 -5.08 -7.70
N ALA A 250 -1.34 -5.84 -7.77
CA ALA A 250 -2.38 -5.67 -8.79
C ALA A 250 -3.67 -5.12 -8.21
N VAL A 251 -4.30 -4.18 -8.93
CA VAL A 251 -5.59 -3.62 -8.51
C VAL A 251 -6.72 -4.64 -8.65
N GLU A 252 -7.50 -4.88 -7.60
CA GLU A 252 -8.55 -5.92 -7.53
C GLU A 252 -9.95 -5.27 -7.44
N LEU A 253 -10.62 -5.08 -8.59
CA LEU A 253 -11.91 -4.36 -8.65
C LEU A 253 -12.97 -5.11 -9.47
N PRO A 254 -13.40 -6.32 -9.04
CA PRO A 254 -14.23 -7.23 -9.85
C PRO A 254 -15.68 -6.75 -10.11
N ARG A 255 -16.09 -5.60 -9.55
CA ARG A 255 -17.43 -4.99 -9.76
C ARG A 255 -17.40 -3.73 -10.64
N HIS A 256 -16.23 -3.33 -11.11
CA HIS A 256 -16.02 -2.06 -11.82
C HIS A 256 -15.87 -2.19 -13.34
N SER A 257 -16.12 -3.40 -13.89
CA SER A 257 -16.02 -3.71 -15.33
C SER A 257 -16.84 -2.81 -16.26
N HIS A 258 -17.87 -2.14 -15.75
CA HIS A 258 -18.70 -1.21 -16.53
C HIS A 258 -17.97 0.10 -16.90
N ALA A 259 -16.91 0.47 -16.18
CA ALA A 259 -16.13 1.69 -16.40
C ALA A 259 -14.61 1.40 -16.40
N ALA A 260 -14.22 0.18 -16.79
CA ALA A 260 -12.88 -0.37 -16.53
C ALA A 260 -11.69 0.51 -16.97
N PRO A 261 -11.64 1.10 -18.19
CA PRO A 261 -10.51 1.94 -18.58
C PRO A 261 -10.35 3.20 -17.73
N ASP A 262 -11.45 3.80 -17.28
CA ASP A 262 -11.43 5.02 -16.48
C ASP A 262 -11.08 4.73 -15.02
N VAL A 263 -11.60 3.63 -14.48
CA VAL A 263 -11.26 3.13 -13.14
C VAL A 263 -9.78 2.77 -13.09
N ALA A 264 -9.26 2.02 -14.07
CA ALA A 264 -7.84 1.69 -14.14
C ALA A 264 -6.94 2.93 -14.23
N ARG A 265 -7.34 3.95 -15.00
CA ARG A 265 -6.58 5.21 -15.05
C ARG A 265 -6.54 5.94 -13.71
N ARG A 266 -7.67 6.03 -13.00
CA ARG A 266 -7.75 6.65 -11.67
C ARG A 266 -6.95 5.86 -10.64
N ALA A 267 -7.08 4.54 -10.65
CA ALA A 267 -6.34 3.66 -9.76
C ALA A 267 -4.82 3.81 -9.96
N LEU A 268 -4.33 3.80 -11.20
CA LEU A 268 -2.91 4.02 -11.47
C LEU A 268 -2.43 5.41 -11.04
N ALA A 269 -3.26 6.44 -11.22
CA ALA A 269 -2.94 7.79 -10.75
C ALA A 269 -2.83 7.84 -9.22
N ALA A 270 -3.76 7.21 -8.49
CA ALA A 270 -3.72 7.09 -7.05
C ALA A 270 -2.48 6.32 -6.57
N LEU A 271 -2.15 5.19 -7.20
CA LEU A 271 -0.95 4.41 -6.88
C LEU A 271 0.34 5.19 -7.11
N ARG A 272 0.46 5.93 -8.22
CA ARG A 272 1.62 6.79 -8.47
C ARG A 272 1.69 7.96 -7.48
N ALA A 273 0.54 8.48 -7.07
CA ALA A 273 0.42 9.52 -6.06
C ALA A 273 0.59 9.01 -4.62
N ALA A 274 0.55 7.71 -4.36
CA ALA A 274 0.81 7.15 -3.05
C ALA A 274 2.18 6.46 -2.94
N MET A 275 2.83 6.20 -4.09
CA MET A 275 4.13 5.53 -4.13
C MET A 275 5.18 6.33 -3.32
N PRO A 276 5.98 5.65 -2.48
CA PRO A 276 7.09 6.29 -1.81
C PRO A 276 8.00 6.96 -2.84
N LEU A 277 8.20 8.26 -2.67
CA LEU A 277 9.19 8.97 -3.45
C LEU A 277 10.57 8.43 -3.03
N GLN A 278 11.40 8.10 -4.01
CA GLN A 278 12.77 7.63 -3.79
C GLN A 278 13.76 8.64 -4.36
N VAL A 279 14.80 8.97 -3.58
CA VAL A 279 15.94 9.75 -4.07
C VAL A 279 17.07 8.79 -4.41
N ASP A 280 17.10 8.29 -5.64
CA ASP A 280 18.23 7.49 -6.13
C ASP A 280 19.35 8.42 -6.62
N HIS A 281 20.20 8.84 -5.67
CA HIS A 281 21.32 9.72 -5.94
C HIS A 281 22.65 9.09 -5.47
N PRO A 282 23.69 8.97 -6.33
CA PRO A 282 24.95 8.32 -5.97
C PRO A 282 25.64 8.91 -4.73
N TRP A 283 25.54 10.23 -4.55
CA TRP A 283 26.08 10.90 -3.35
C TRP A 283 25.34 10.49 -2.08
N LEU A 284 24.02 10.27 -2.15
CA LEU A 284 23.24 9.88 -0.98
C LEU A 284 23.61 8.45 -0.55
N VAL A 285 23.78 7.53 -1.50
CA VAL A 285 24.24 6.17 -1.21
C VAL A 285 25.61 6.17 -0.51
N ASP A 286 26.55 7.01 -0.98
CA ASP A 286 27.85 7.16 -0.31
C ASP A 286 27.72 7.81 1.07
N ALA A 287 26.86 8.80 1.23
CA ALA A 287 26.60 9.46 2.51
C ALA A 287 26.00 8.47 3.54
N GLU A 288 25.02 7.65 3.15
CA GLU A 288 24.44 6.62 4.01
C GLU A 288 25.50 5.61 4.46
N ARG A 289 26.35 5.15 3.54
CA ARG A 289 27.47 4.25 3.88
C ARG A 289 28.42 4.88 4.89
N LYS A 290 28.73 6.18 4.75
CA LYS A 290 29.60 6.91 5.68
C LYS A 290 28.95 7.06 7.05
N VAL A 291 27.66 7.38 7.13
CA VAL A 291 26.92 7.43 8.41
C VAL A 291 26.86 6.05 9.08
N ARG A 292 26.70 4.97 8.31
CA ARG A 292 26.75 3.60 8.85
C ARG A 292 28.12 3.27 9.46
N ALA A 293 29.20 3.74 8.85
CA ALA A 293 30.56 3.49 9.32
C ALA A 293 30.96 4.40 10.50
N ASP A 294 30.53 5.67 10.48
CA ASP A 294 30.76 6.65 11.53
C ASP A 294 29.51 7.54 11.69
N PRO A 295 28.68 7.30 12.72
CA PRO A 295 27.47 8.08 12.94
C PRO A 295 27.71 9.59 13.05
N LYS A 296 28.89 10.04 13.50
CA LYS A 296 29.24 11.47 13.59
C LYS A 296 29.35 12.15 12.22
N ALA A 297 29.55 11.38 11.15
CA ALA A 297 29.58 11.92 9.80
C ALA A 297 28.28 12.66 9.44
N VAL A 298 27.16 12.33 10.08
CA VAL A 298 25.86 12.98 9.87
C VAL A 298 25.92 14.49 10.12
N GLU A 299 26.73 14.96 11.07
CA GLU A 299 26.89 16.38 11.41
C GLU A 299 27.40 17.21 10.23
N THR A 300 28.13 16.58 9.30
CA THR A 300 28.65 17.24 8.09
C THR A 300 27.86 16.91 6.84
N LEU A 301 27.32 15.69 6.76
CA LEU A 301 26.60 15.20 5.59
C LEU A 301 25.17 15.75 5.53
N PHE A 302 24.49 15.85 6.68
CA PHE A 302 23.11 16.34 6.75
C PHE A 302 22.95 17.80 6.25
N PRO A 303 23.85 18.75 6.59
CA PRO A 303 23.88 20.07 5.99
C PRO A 303 24.26 20.09 4.50
N ALA A 304 25.00 19.08 4.03
CA ALA A 304 25.47 19.00 2.66
C ALA A 304 24.41 18.48 1.67
N VAL A 305 23.32 17.88 2.16
CA VAL A 305 22.30 17.22 1.33
C VAL A 305 21.81 18.12 0.19
N GLY A 306 21.24 19.29 0.50
CA GLY A 306 20.64 20.16 -0.52
C GLY A 306 21.62 20.70 -1.57
N ARG A 307 22.93 20.71 -1.30
CA ARG A 307 23.95 21.08 -2.30
C ARG A 307 24.27 19.94 -3.26
N ASN A 308 24.04 18.69 -2.87
CA ASN A 308 24.42 17.51 -3.64
C ASN A 308 23.23 16.85 -4.33
N VAL A 309 22.05 16.80 -3.70
CA VAL A 309 20.87 16.11 -4.26
C VAL A 309 19.85 17.07 -4.89
N GLY A 310 20.03 18.38 -4.74
CA GLY A 310 19.06 19.39 -5.19
C GLY A 310 17.97 19.69 -4.15
N ARG A 311 17.10 20.65 -4.46
CA ARG A 311 16.01 21.12 -3.56
C ARG A 311 14.66 21.23 -4.28
N ASP A 312 14.52 20.48 -5.37
CA ASP A 312 13.31 20.54 -6.18
C ASP A 312 12.11 19.98 -5.40
N PRO A 313 10.91 20.55 -5.57
CA PRO A 313 9.69 19.96 -5.03
C PRO A 313 9.53 18.52 -5.54
N LEU A 314 9.08 17.62 -4.66
CA LEU A 314 8.88 16.22 -5.05
C LEU A 314 7.72 16.05 -6.04
N ARG A 315 6.75 16.99 -6.05
CA ARG A 315 5.61 17.02 -6.98
C ARG A 315 5.42 18.44 -7.52
N PRO A 316 6.26 18.91 -8.44
CA PRO A 316 6.25 20.30 -8.87
C PRO A 316 4.92 20.72 -9.52
N GLU A 317 4.16 19.79 -10.11
CA GLU A 317 2.86 20.07 -10.74
C GLU A 317 1.73 20.31 -9.72
N ALA A 318 1.74 19.58 -8.60
CA ALA A 318 0.68 19.63 -7.59
C ALA A 318 1.06 20.48 -6.36
N ASP A 319 2.35 20.52 -6.03
CA ASP A 319 2.94 21.21 -4.88
C ASP A 319 4.24 21.92 -5.30
N PRO A 320 4.15 23.00 -6.11
CA PRO A 320 5.32 23.70 -6.65
C PRO A 320 6.22 24.34 -5.57
N LYS A 321 5.76 24.43 -4.32
CA LYS A 321 6.52 24.96 -3.19
C LYS A 321 7.05 23.88 -2.25
N GLY A 322 6.70 22.60 -2.46
CA GLY A 322 7.07 21.51 -1.56
C GLY A 322 6.50 21.66 -0.14
N LEU A 323 5.34 22.31 0.02
CA LEU A 323 4.71 22.51 1.33
C LEU A 323 3.91 21.30 1.80
N VAL A 324 3.34 20.53 0.88
CA VAL A 324 2.53 19.35 1.18
C VAL A 324 3.42 18.12 1.19
N HIS A 325 4.11 17.87 0.08
CA HIS A 325 4.89 16.65 -0.15
C HIS A 325 6.38 16.81 0.18
N GLY A 326 6.88 18.03 0.32
CA GLY A 326 8.30 18.29 0.58
C GLY A 326 9.15 18.37 -0.69
N THR A 327 10.45 18.37 -0.49
CA THR A 327 11.48 18.54 -1.52
C THR A 327 12.49 17.38 -1.51
N VAL A 328 13.26 17.22 -2.58
CA VAL A 328 14.24 16.12 -2.73
C VAL A 328 15.23 16.07 -1.56
N ASP A 329 15.67 17.22 -1.04
CA ASP A 329 16.57 17.26 0.11
C ASP A 329 15.90 16.95 1.44
N ASP A 330 14.59 17.14 1.58
CA ASP A 330 13.84 16.69 2.77
C ASP A 330 13.84 15.16 2.84
N LEU A 331 13.54 14.50 1.72
CA LEU A 331 13.50 13.04 1.63
C LEU A 331 14.89 12.41 1.81
N ALA A 332 15.92 13.01 1.22
CA ALA A 332 17.30 12.56 1.41
C ALA A 332 17.77 12.73 2.87
N ARG A 333 17.36 13.81 3.56
CA ARG A 333 17.63 13.99 5.00
C ARG A 333 16.88 12.96 5.84
N ALA A 334 15.62 12.68 5.54
CA ALA A 334 14.85 11.64 6.23
C ALA A 334 15.55 10.27 6.12
N ARG A 335 16.09 9.93 4.94
CA ARG A 335 16.90 8.71 4.75
C ARG A 335 18.16 8.68 5.63
N LEU A 336 18.90 9.79 5.72
CA LEU A 336 20.06 9.86 6.62
C LEU A 336 19.67 9.71 8.09
N LEU A 337 18.51 10.24 8.51
CA LEU A 337 18.01 10.05 9.88
C LEU A 337 17.60 8.60 10.15
N ALA A 338 16.98 7.93 9.18
CA ALA A 338 16.65 6.50 9.28
C ALA A 338 17.91 5.66 9.44
N VAL A 339 18.94 5.90 8.61
CA VAL A 339 20.24 5.24 8.75
C VAL A 339 20.89 5.53 10.10
N LEU A 340 20.81 6.76 10.59
CA LEU A 340 21.34 7.15 11.89
C LEU A 340 20.62 6.40 13.03
N ALA A 341 19.30 6.22 12.93
CA ALA A 341 18.49 5.48 13.89
C ALA A 341 18.86 3.99 13.98
N GLU A 342 19.32 3.40 12.89
CA GLU A 342 19.78 2.00 12.86
C GLU A 342 21.11 1.81 13.62
N VAL A 343 21.99 2.81 13.62
CA VAL A 343 23.36 2.67 14.13
C VAL A 343 23.60 3.33 15.48
N LEU A 344 22.78 4.30 15.88
CA LEU A 344 22.89 4.92 17.20
C LEU A 344 22.17 4.13 18.30
N PRO A 345 22.72 4.11 19.53
CA PRO A 345 22.00 3.60 20.69
C PRO A 345 20.67 4.33 20.91
N PRO A 346 19.63 3.64 21.42
CA PRO A 346 18.31 4.21 21.70
C PRO A 346 18.33 5.53 22.48
N ASP A 347 19.23 5.65 23.45
CA ASP A 347 19.29 6.81 24.35
C ASP A 347 20.05 7.99 23.73
N ALA A 348 20.88 7.75 22.71
CA ALA A 348 21.70 8.77 22.06
C ALA A 348 21.04 9.36 20.80
N PHE A 349 20.17 8.57 20.16
CA PHE A 349 19.49 9.00 18.94
C PHE A 349 18.60 10.25 19.11
N PRO A 350 17.78 10.38 20.18
CA PRO A 350 16.95 11.57 20.38
C PRO A 350 17.75 12.86 20.50
N ASP A 351 18.89 12.82 21.20
CA ASP A 351 19.78 13.98 21.35
C ASP A 351 20.40 14.38 20.00
N ALA A 352 20.83 13.41 19.20
CA ALA A 352 21.37 13.67 17.86
C ALA A 352 20.32 14.32 16.94
N VAL A 353 19.08 13.85 16.95
CA VAL A 353 17.97 14.46 16.18
C VAL A 353 17.67 15.87 16.67
N ALA A 354 17.63 16.07 18.00
CA ALA A 354 17.40 17.38 18.59
C ALA A 354 18.51 18.38 18.25
N ASP A 355 19.78 17.95 18.20
CA ASP A 355 20.91 18.79 17.83
C ASP A 355 20.90 19.16 16.35
N LEU A 356 20.61 18.20 15.46
CA LEU A 356 20.43 18.47 14.02
C LEU A 356 19.33 19.51 13.77
N TYR A 357 18.25 19.48 14.55
CA TYR A 357 17.19 20.47 14.47
C TYR A 357 17.60 21.82 15.09
N ARG A 358 18.19 21.80 16.30
CA ARG A 358 18.51 23.02 17.06
C ARG A 358 19.57 23.87 16.37
N TYR A 359 20.58 23.23 15.78
CA TYR A 359 21.71 23.92 15.16
C TYR A 359 21.59 24.04 13.64
N GLY A 360 20.56 23.44 13.04
CA GLY A 360 20.35 23.46 11.61
C GLY A 360 19.68 24.73 11.09
N ASP A 361 19.90 25.01 9.79
CA ASP A 361 19.15 26.03 9.06
C ASP A 361 17.68 25.63 8.82
N ASP A 362 16.85 26.52 8.25
CA ASP A 362 15.43 26.21 8.04
C ASP A 362 15.20 25.00 7.13
N ALA A 363 16.08 24.72 6.17
CA ALA A 363 15.95 23.56 5.29
C ALA A 363 16.33 22.26 6.03
N GLU A 364 17.36 22.31 6.88
CA GLU A 364 17.78 21.21 7.73
C GLU A 364 16.70 20.89 8.79
N ARG A 365 16.16 21.92 9.45
CA ARG A 365 15.02 21.79 10.39
C ARG A 365 13.79 21.18 9.73
N ARG A 366 13.45 21.63 8.52
CA ARG A 366 12.36 21.06 7.73
C ARG A 366 12.61 19.58 7.41
N GLY A 367 13.84 19.24 7.04
CA GLY A 367 14.26 17.84 6.82
C GLY A 367 14.11 16.97 8.06
N VAL A 368 14.44 17.50 9.25
CA VAL A 368 14.20 16.78 10.52
C VAL A 368 12.70 16.57 10.74
N LEU A 369 11.88 17.62 10.64
CA LEU A 369 10.42 17.53 10.83
C LEU A 369 9.78 16.49 9.90
N ARG A 370 10.17 16.47 8.61
CA ARG A 370 9.70 15.49 7.63
C ARG A 370 10.21 14.09 7.89
N GLY A 371 11.39 13.96 8.49
CA GLY A 371 11.98 12.67 8.86
C GLY A 371 11.37 12.05 10.11
N LEU A 372 10.73 12.82 11.00
CA LEU A 372 10.20 12.30 12.27
C LEU A 372 9.23 11.13 12.09
N SER A 373 8.41 11.13 11.03
CA SER A 373 7.38 10.10 10.81
C SER A 373 7.93 8.70 10.50
N VAL A 374 9.20 8.61 10.07
CA VAL A 374 9.88 7.36 9.74
C VAL A 374 10.86 6.91 10.83
N LEU A 375 10.95 7.67 11.94
CA LEU A 375 11.83 7.33 13.06
C LEU A 375 11.16 6.30 13.99
N PRO A 376 11.95 5.41 14.62
CA PRO A 376 11.43 4.50 15.63
C PRO A 376 10.87 5.24 16.84
N ASP A 377 9.92 4.61 17.55
CA ASP A 377 9.20 5.16 18.72
C ASP A 377 10.11 5.77 19.81
N LYS A 378 11.39 5.36 19.84
CA LYS A 378 12.44 5.87 20.74
C LYS A 378 12.65 7.39 20.65
N ALA A 379 12.28 8.03 19.53
CA ALA A 379 12.41 9.47 19.34
C ALA A 379 11.15 10.28 19.71
N THR A 380 10.10 9.64 20.23
CA THR A 380 8.78 10.26 20.38
C THR A 380 8.82 11.56 21.20
N THR A 381 9.43 11.56 22.39
CA THR A 381 9.46 12.74 23.27
C THR A 381 10.24 13.90 22.64
N ALA A 382 11.39 13.62 22.02
CA ALA A 382 12.16 14.65 21.31
C ALA A 382 11.39 15.21 20.10
N GLY A 383 10.71 14.34 19.35
CA GLY A 383 9.89 14.73 18.19
C GLY A 383 8.73 15.65 18.56
N VAL A 384 8.03 15.41 19.67
CA VAL A 384 6.96 16.32 20.16
C VAL A 384 7.54 17.71 20.46
N GLY A 385 8.66 17.79 21.17
CA GLY A 385 9.32 19.06 21.48
C GLY A 385 9.76 19.83 20.22
N ILE A 386 10.27 19.11 19.21
CA ILE A 386 10.66 19.67 17.90
C ILE A 386 9.45 20.26 17.17
N ILE A 387 8.33 19.54 17.15
CA ILE A 387 7.09 20.00 16.50
C ILE A 387 6.51 21.22 17.21
N GLU A 388 6.45 21.21 18.55
CA GLU A 388 5.98 22.36 19.31
C GLU A 388 6.81 23.61 19.05
N ASP A 389 8.14 23.47 18.94
CA ASP A 389 9.02 24.57 18.56
C ASP A 389 8.75 25.07 17.13
N ALA A 390 8.63 24.16 16.16
CA ALA A 390 8.28 24.50 14.79
C ALA A 390 6.90 25.19 14.69
N LEU A 391 5.95 24.83 15.56
CA LEU A 391 4.66 25.49 15.64
C LEU A 391 4.70 26.84 16.36
N ARG A 392 5.84 27.30 16.89
CA ARG A 392 6.02 28.67 17.41
C ARG A 392 6.56 29.64 16.35
N THR A 393 7.19 29.17 15.28
CA THR A 393 7.69 30.02 14.17
C THR A 393 6.59 30.38 13.15
N ASN A 394 6.79 31.43 12.35
CA ASN A 394 5.91 31.81 11.23
C ASN A 394 6.45 31.37 9.87
N ASP A 395 7.52 30.57 9.82
CA ASP A 395 7.99 29.97 8.57
C ASP A 395 6.99 28.92 8.10
N ILE A 396 6.29 29.21 7.00
CA ILE A 396 5.27 28.34 6.42
C ILE A 396 5.80 26.94 6.06
N ARG A 397 7.10 26.81 5.74
CA ARG A 397 7.71 25.53 5.37
C ARG A 397 7.89 24.64 6.59
N LEU A 398 8.26 25.23 7.73
CA LEU A 398 8.41 24.53 9.00
C LEU A 398 7.05 24.18 9.60
N VAL A 399 6.09 25.11 9.57
CA VAL A 399 4.71 24.85 10.03
C VAL A 399 4.07 23.72 9.23
N ALA A 400 4.20 23.73 7.91
CA ALA A 400 3.66 22.67 7.06
C ALA A 400 4.32 21.31 7.33
N ALA A 401 5.64 21.26 7.53
CA ALA A 401 6.34 20.03 7.86
C ALA A 401 5.99 19.51 9.27
N ALA A 402 5.74 20.40 10.23
CA ALA A 402 5.42 20.05 11.60
C ALA A 402 4.06 19.37 11.74
N LEU A 403 3.08 19.69 10.89
CA LEU A 403 1.72 19.11 10.93
C LEU A 403 1.56 17.83 10.09
N GLY A 404 2.68 17.18 9.73
CA GLY A 404 2.68 15.88 9.06
C GLY A 404 2.30 14.68 9.95
N PRO A 405 2.51 13.44 9.46
CA PRO A 405 2.02 12.22 10.11
C PRO A 405 2.47 12.01 11.56
N PHE A 406 3.66 12.47 11.93
CA PHE A 406 4.12 12.38 13.32
C PHE A 406 3.24 13.22 14.27
N ALA A 407 2.87 14.45 13.88
CA ALA A 407 1.99 15.28 14.70
C ALA A 407 0.59 14.65 14.83
N ALA A 408 0.07 14.07 13.74
CA ALA A 408 -1.21 13.37 13.77
C ALA A 408 -1.23 12.21 14.79
N ARG A 409 -0.12 11.49 14.94
CA ARG A 409 0.01 10.38 15.90
C ARG A 409 0.28 10.81 17.34
N HIS A 410 1.10 11.85 17.54
CA HIS A 410 1.68 12.13 18.86
C HIS A 410 1.24 13.43 19.51
N LEU A 411 0.72 14.41 18.76
CA LEU A 411 0.13 15.60 19.37
C LEU A 411 -1.24 15.30 19.95
N ASP A 412 -1.50 15.77 21.16
CA ASP A 412 -2.84 15.78 21.72
C ASP A 412 -3.79 16.62 20.85
N GLN A 413 -5.09 16.40 21.05
CA GLN A 413 -6.11 17.04 20.23
C GLN A 413 -6.10 18.57 20.35
N HIS A 414 -5.76 19.12 21.51
CA HIS A 414 -5.72 20.56 21.69
C HIS A 414 -4.57 21.20 20.91
N ALA A 415 -3.35 20.70 21.07
CA ALA A 415 -2.16 21.17 20.36
C ALA A 415 -2.32 21.03 18.84
N TRP A 416 -2.88 19.91 18.38
CA TRP A 416 -3.13 19.68 16.95
C TRP A 416 -4.14 20.67 16.37
N ARG A 417 -5.29 20.94 17.04
CA ARG A 417 -6.27 21.96 16.60
C ARG A 417 -5.64 23.34 16.47
N HIS A 418 -4.82 23.74 17.44
CA HIS A 418 -4.10 25.01 17.39
C HIS A 418 -3.08 25.07 16.24
N GLY A 419 -2.44 23.94 15.92
CA GLY A 419 -1.61 23.80 14.73
C GLY A 419 -2.41 24.01 13.43
N VAL A 420 -3.60 23.43 13.32
CA VAL A 420 -4.50 23.61 12.15
C VAL A 420 -4.89 25.08 11.98
N LEU A 421 -5.33 25.75 13.07
CA LEU A 421 -5.61 27.18 13.03
C LEU A 421 -4.39 28.00 12.62
N LYS A 422 -3.20 27.62 13.09
CA LYS A 422 -1.96 28.29 12.71
C LYS A 422 -1.71 28.15 11.22
N CYS A 423 -1.92 26.98 10.63
CA CYS A 423 -1.81 26.79 9.17
C CYS A 423 -2.71 27.78 8.41
N LEU A 424 -3.98 27.89 8.81
CA LEU A 424 -4.91 28.87 8.24
C LEU A 424 -4.44 30.32 8.40
N PHE A 425 -3.89 30.65 9.57
CA PHE A 425 -3.40 31.99 9.86
C PHE A 425 -2.18 32.39 9.02
N VAL A 426 -1.21 31.48 8.85
CA VAL A 426 0.04 31.76 8.12
C VAL A 426 -0.02 31.42 6.62
N GLY A 427 -1.13 30.84 6.14
CA GLY A 427 -1.32 30.51 4.73
C GLY A 427 -0.67 29.20 4.30
N VAL A 428 -0.55 28.22 5.20
CA VAL A 428 -0.18 26.84 4.87
C VAL A 428 -1.42 26.10 4.38
N PRO A 429 -1.38 25.42 3.22
CA PRO A 429 -2.49 24.61 2.75
C PRO A 429 -2.84 23.49 3.76
N LEU A 430 -4.12 23.30 4.04
CA LEU A 430 -4.57 22.24 4.95
C LEU A 430 -4.31 20.83 4.40
N GLY A 431 -4.03 20.69 3.10
CA GLY A 431 -3.52 19.44 2.53
C GLY A 431 -2.16 19.00 3.09
N ALA A 432 -1.42 19.88 3.77
CA ALA A 432 -0.20 19.52 4.49
C ALA A 432 -0.46 18.93 5.89
N VAL A 433 -1.70 18.98 6.37
CA VAL A 433 -2.09 18.47 7.69
C VAL A 433 -2.49 17.00 7.59
N ALA A 434 -1.74 16.12 8.23
CA ALA A 434 -2.07 14.70 8.28
C ALA A 434 -3.29 14.43 9.18
N ASP A 435 -4.09 13.43 8.79
CA ASP A 435 -5.33 12.99 9.47
C ASP A 435 -6.36 14.09 9.70
N LEU A 436 -6.42 15.11 8.83
CA LEU A 436 -7.35 16.23 8.97
C LEU A 436 -8.80 15.75 9.13
N ASP A 437 -9.27 14.90 8.22
CA ASP A 437 -10.66 14.42 8.22
C ASP A 437 -10.95 13.57 9.46
N ARG A 438 -10.04 12.64 9.80
CA ARG A 438 -10.18 11.72 10.94
C ARG A 438 -10.17 12.45 12.29
N ARG A 439 -9.39 13.53 12.42
CA ARG A 439 -9.22 14.29 13.66
C ARG A 439 -10.10 15.54 13.74
N THR A 440 -10.86 15.86 12.71
CA THR A 440 -11.80 17.00 12.76
C THR A 440 -12.92 16.71 13.74
N ASP A 441 -13.21 17.68 14.61
CA ASP A 441 -14.29 17.61 15.59
C ASP A 441 -15.03 18.94 15.73
N ALA A 442 -16.13 18.91 16.49
CA ALA A 442 -16.99 20.07 16.68
C ALA A 442 -16.26 21.29 17.25
N GLU A 443 -15.23 21.09 18.08
CA GLU A 443 -14.46 22.20 18.64
C GLU A 443 -13.56 22.84 17.60
N LEU A 444 -12.91 22.04 16.74
CA LEU A 444 -12.13 22.58 15.63
C LEU A 444 -13.00 23.36 14.65
N LEU A 445 -14.17 22.84 14.29
CA LEU A 445 -15.12 23.53 13.40
C LEU A 445 -15.57 24.86 14.02
N ARG A 446 -15.87 24.89 15.32
CA ARG A 446 -16.20 26.11 16.05
C ARG A 446 -15.06 27.13 15.99
N MET A 447 -13.83 26.69 16.25
CA MET A 447 -12.63 27.54 16.19
C MET A 447 -12.38 28.11 14.77
N VAL A 448 -12.58 27.30 13.73
CA VAL A 448 -12.44 27.73 12.33
C VAL A 448 -13.54 28.72 11.93
N SER A 449 -14.77 28.52 12.42
CA SER A 449 -15.88 29.47 12.25
C SER A 449 -15.57 30.82 12.90
N ASP A 450 -15.10 30.82 14.16
CA ASP A 450 -14.71 32.06 14.86
C ASP A 450 -13.61 32.82 14.09
N TYR A 451 -12.61 32.09 13.58
CA TYR A 451 -11.55 32.65 12.75
C TYR A 451 -12.10 33.26 11.44
N ALA A 452 -13.02 32.57 10.77
CA ALA A 452 -13.64 33.06 9.55
C ALA A 452 -14.46 34.34 9.79
N ASP A 453 -15.20 34.40 10.90
CA ASP A 453 -15.97 35.58 11.29
C ASP A 453 -15.07 36.75 11.67
N GLU A 454 -13.96 36.52 12.37
CA GLU A 454 -12.96 37.54 12.67
C GLU A 454 -12.33 38.11 11.38
N ARG A 455 -12.03 37.26 10.40
CA ARG A 455 -11.53 37.68 9.08
C ARG A 455 -12.54 38.57 8.35
N ARG A 456 -13.81 38.13 8.28
CA ARG A 456 -14.90 38.89 7.65
C ARG A 456 -15.13 40.24 8.34
N ALA A 457 -15.17 40.27 9.67
CA ALA A 457 -15.33 41.49 10.44
C ALA A 457 -14.18 42.48 10.22
N ALA A 458 -12.97 41.97 9.99
CA ALA A 458 -11.80 42.76 9.63
C ALA A 458 -11.71 43.13 8.13
N GLY A 459 -12.71 42.78 7.30
CA GLY A 459 -12.72 43.03 5.87
C GLY A 459 -11.65 42.25 5.09
N ARG A 460 -11.22 41.10 5.60
CA ARG A 460 -10.20 40.23 4.99
C ARG A 460 -10.83 38.95 4.45
N ASP A 461 -10.29 38.42 3.35
CA ASP A 461 -10.78 37.17 2.75
C ASP A 461 -10.58 35.98 3.69
N VAL A 462 -11.54 35.06 3.69
CA VAL A 462 -11.44 33.77 4.39
C VAL A 462 -10.71 32.78 3.48
N PRO A 463 -9.68 32.06 3.97
CA PRO A 463 -9.01 31.03 3.18
C PRO A 463 -9.98 29.96 2.65
N ALA A 464 -9.79 29.52 1.40
CA ALA A 464 -10.63 28.50 0.78
C ALA A 464 -10.66 27.17 1.57
N ASP A 465 -9.55 26.83 2.22
CA ASP A 465 -9.45 25.62 3.06
C ASP A 465 -10.34 25.71 4.30
N ALA A 466 -10.45 26.90 4.92
CA ALA A 466 -11.34 27.12 6.05
C ALA A 466 -12.82 27.00 5.62
N LEU A 467 -13.16 27.52 4.44
CA LEU A 467 -14.52 27.40 3.90
C LEU A 467 -14.88 25.94 3.60
N ARG A 468 -14.01 25.21 2.88
CA ARG A 468 -14.21 23.79 2.59
C ARG A 468 -14.43 22.97 3.85
N MET A 469 -13.61 23.20 4.87
CA MET A 469 -13.71 22.50 6.15
C MET A 469 -15.06 22.71 6.84
N LEU A 470 -15.64 23.92 6.76
CA LEU A 470 -16.95 24.25 7.32
C LEU A 470 -18.12 23.75 6.47
N GLU A 471 -17.90 23.39 5.20
CA GLU A 471 -18.93 22.81 4.33
C GLU A 471 -19.03 21.28 4.51
N THR A 472 -17.92 20.63 4.86
CA THR A 472 -17.82 19.17 4.96
C THR A 472 -17.98 18.61 6.37
N GLY A 473 -17.77 19.45 7.41
CA GLY A 473 -17.92 19.09 8.82
C GLY A 473 -19.25 19.55 9.40
#